data_AF-A0A1V5J5T7-F1
#
_entry.id   AF-A0A1V5J5T7-F1
#
_cell.length_a   1.000
_cell.length_b   1.000
_cell.length_c   1.000
_cell.angle_alpha   90.00
_cell.angle_beta   90.00
_cell.angle_gamma   90.00
#
_symmetry.space_group_name_H-M   'P 1'
#
loop_
_entity.id
_entity.type
_entity.pdbx_description
1 polymer ?
#
loop_
_entity_poly.entity_id
_entity_poly.type
_entity_poly.pdbx_seq_one_letter_code
_entity_poly.pdbx_strand_id
1 'polypeptide(L)'
;MKEAIEEATALELPVLSRNMVILSTIASISVLIGLIGTVIGMIRAFAALAQSGAPDALALSTGISEALVNTAFGITGSTLAIIFFNWFSSMIDSYVFKIDEAGFSLTQTFASSIRK
;
A
#
# COMPACT_ATOMS: atom_id res chain seq x y z
N MET A 1 -26.72 -2.28 24.62
CA MET A 1 -25.68 -3.31 24.45
C MET A 1 -25.16 -3.36 23.03
N LYS A 2 -26.02 -3.53 21.99
CA LYS A 2 -25.57 -3.48 20.58
C LYS A 2 -24.80 -2.20 20.23
N GLU A 3 -25.39 -1.03 20.50
CA GLU A 3 -24.72 0.27 20.26
C GLU A 3 -23.38 0.39 21.00
N ALA A 4 -23.31 -0.07 22.25
CA ALA A 4 -22.07 -0.02 23.04
C ALA A 4 -20.96 -0.95 22.49
N ILE A 5 -21.33 -2.08 21.87
CA ILE A 5 -20.39 -2.98 21.20
C ILE A 5 -19.92 -2.36 19.88
N GLU A 6 -20.84 -1.79 19.09
CA GLU A 6 -20.49 -1.07 17.85
C GLU A 6 -19.57 0.12 18.11
N GLU A 7 -19.83 0.90 19.17
CA GLU A 7 -19.01 2.04 19.58
C GLU A 7 -17.60 1.59 20.05
N ALA A 8 -17.50 0.49 20.80
CA ALA A 8 -16.21 -0.08 21.19
C ALA A 8 -15.41 -0.60 19.98
N THR A 9 -16.05 -1.30 19.04
CA THR A 9 -15.41 -1.77 17.81
C THR A 9 -14.92 -0.59 16.97
N ALA A 10 -15.69 0.49 16.88
CA ALA A 10 -15.33 1.71 16.16
C ALA A 10 -14.10 2.44 16.75
N LEU A 11 -13.87 2.32 18.06
CA LEU A 11 -12.69 2.88 18.74
C LEU A 11 -11.42 2.04 18.53
N GLU A 12 -11.55 0.72 18.37
CA GLU A 12 -10.42 -0.21 18.19
C GLU A 12 -9.95 -0.32 16.72
N LEU A 13 -10.86 -0.11 15.76
CA LEU A 13 -10.58 -0.13 14.32
C LEU A 13 -9.43 0.81 13.87
N PRO A 14 -9.35 2.07 14.34
CA PRO A 14 -8.23 2.97 14.05
C PRO A 14 -6.89 2.46 14.56
N VAL A 15 -6.86 1.78 15.71
CA VAL A 15 -5.65 1.21 16.29
C VAL A 15 -5.15 0.04 15.44
N LEU A 16 -6.08 -0.80 15.00
CA LEU A 16 -5.79 -1.97 14.17
C LEU A 16 -5.32 -1.60 12.75
N SER A 17 -5.86 -0.50 12.20
CA SER A 17 -5.51 0.03 10.88
C SER A 17 -4.30 0.98 10.86
N ARG A 18 -3.76 1.38 12.02
CA ARG A 18 -2.68 2.38 12.13
C ARG A 18 -1.46 2.05 11.25
N ASN A 19 -1.06 0.77 11.19
CA ASN A 19 0.11 0.35 10.43
C ASN A 19 -0.18 0.19 8.93
N MET A 20 -1.46 0.16 8.53
CA MET A 20 -1.86 0.07 7.12
C MET A 20 -1.59 1.36 6.35
N VAL A 21 -1.65 2.51 7.02
CA VAL A 21 -1.32 3.83 6.44
C VAL A 21 0.12 3.84 5.91
N ILE A 22 1.04 3.16 6.61
CA ILE A 22 2.44 3.05 6.21
C ILE A 22 2.56 2.29 4.89
N LEU A 23 1.86 1.16 4.74
CA LEU A 23 1.87 0.37 3.50
C LEU A 23 1.31 1.16 2.31
N SER A 24 0.20 1.87 2.52
CA SER A 24 -0.39 2.75 1.50
C SER A 24 0.57 3.86 1.06
N THR A 25 1.29 4.44 2.04
CA THR A 25 2.29 5.48 1.78
C THR A 25 3.49 4.92 1.01
N ILE A 26 4.01 3.75 1.40
CA ILE A 26 5.12 3.08 0.71
C ILE A 26 4.74 2.73 -0.73
N ALA A 27 3.51 2.25 -0.95
CA ALA A 27 3.02 1.94 -2.29
C ALA A 27 3.11 3.16 -3.22
N SER A 28 2.73 4.33 -2.73
CA SER A 28 2.79 5.58 -3.49
C SER A 28 4.23 6.07 -3.67
N ILE A 29 5.02 6.09 -2.59
CA ILE A 29 6.40 6.57 -2.61
C ILE A 29 7.30 5.71 -3.52
N SER A 30 7.10 4.38 -3.54
CA SER A 30 7.88 3.48 -4.39
C SER A 30 7.80 3.85 -5.88
N VAL A 31 6.60 4.20 -6.36
CA VAL A 31 6.41 4.65 -7.76
C VAL A 31 7.08 6.00 -7.98
N LEU A 32 6.93 6.94 -7.04
CA LEU A 32 7.55 8.26 -7.13
C LEU A 32 9.08 8.18 -7.17
N ILE A 33 9.68 7.28 -6.40
CA ILE A 33 11.14 7.02 -6.43
C ILE A 33 11.54 6.45 -7.80
N GLY A 34 10.79 5.50 -8.35
CA GLY A 34 11.04 4.97 -9.70
C GLY A 34 10.98 6.06 -10.78
N LEU A 35 10.01 6.96 -10.68
CA LEU A 35 9.86 8.12 -11.57
C LEU A 35 11.03 9.10 -11.42
N ILE A 36 11.52 9.37 -10.21
CA ILE A 36 12.72 10.19 -10.02
C ILE A 36 13.93 9.52 -10.70
N GLY A 37 14.06 8.21 -10.56
CA GLY A 37 15.11 7.44 -11.22
C GLY A 37 15.05 7.52 -12.75
N THR A 38 13.87 7.64 -13.35
CA THR A 38 13.74 7.82 -14.80
C THR A 38 14.16 9.21 -15.24
N VAL A 39 13.78 10.23 -14.48
CA VAL A 39 14.20 11.62 -14.74
C VAL A 39 15.73 11.72 -14.71
N ILE A 40 16.38 11.10 -13.72
CA ILE A 40 17.85 11.08 -13.62
C ILE A 40 18.49 10.35 -14.81
N GLY A 41 17.96 9.18 -15.19
CA GLY A 41 18.46 8.41 -16.34
C GLY A 41 18.35 9.20 -17.66
N MET A 42 17.23 9.89 -17.87
CA MET A 42 17.03 10.74 -19.05
C MET A 42 17.94 11.98 -19.05
N ILE A 43 18.16 12.62 -17.88
CA ILE A 43 19.11 13.74 -17.76
C ILE A 43 20.52 13.29 -18.17
N ARG A 44 20.97 12.11 -17.71
CA ARG A 44 22.26 11.53 -18.10
C ARG A 44 22.33 11.23 -19.59
N ALA A 45 21.27 10.66 -20.16
CA ALA A 45 21.20 10.31 -21.57
C ALA A 45 21.35 11.55 -22.47
N PHE A 46 20.65 12.64 -22.14
CA PHE A 46 20.74 13.90 -22.88
C PHE A 46 22.05 14.67 -22.61
N ALA A 47 22.61 14.59 -21.40
CA ALA A 47 23.90 15.21 -21.10
C ALA A 47 25.05 14.57 -21.90
N ALA A 48 25.03 13.24 -22.06
CA ALA A 48 26.00 12.53 -22.88
C ALA A 48 25.91 12.94 -24.36
N LEU A 49 24.68 13.07 -24.87
CA LEU A 49 24.43 13.54 -26.23
C LEU A 49 24.91 14.98 -26.48
N ALA A 50 24.83 15.85 -25.48
CA ALA A 50 25.29 17.24 -25.60
C ALA A 50 26.82 17.40 -25.57
N GLN A 51 27.55 16.45 -24.97
CA GLN A 51 29.02 16.48 -24.89
C GLN A 51 29.69 15.82 -26.09
N SER A 52 29.10 14.78 -26.67
CA SER A 52 29.60 14.21 -27.92
C SER A 52 29.12 15.08 -29.08
N GLY A 53 30.01 15.82 -29.74
CA GLY A 53 29.68 16.65 -30.92
C GLY A 53 29.08 15.88 -32.11
N ALA A 54 28.89 14.55 -32.00
CA ALA A 54 28.12 13.69 -32.88
C ALA A 54 27.15 12.83 -32.04
N PRO A 55 26.01 12.35 -32.58
CA PRO A 55 25.03 11.60 -31.80
C PRO A 55 25.59 10.26 -31.30
N ASP A 56 25.91 10.16 -30.00
CA ASP A 56 26.26 8.89 -29.36
C ASP A 56 24.98 8.11 -29.01
N ALA A 57 24.49 7.35 -29.98
CA ALA A 57 23.29 6.52 -29.85
C ALA A 57 23.43 5.44 -28.76
N LEU A 58 24.65 4.99 -28.47
CA LEU A 58 24.95 3.97 -27.47
C LEU A 58 24.79 4.53 -26.05
N ALA A 59 25.36 5.71 -25.79
CA ALA A 59 25.20 6.39 -24.51
C ALA A 59 23.73 6.77 -24.24
N LEU A 60 23.02 7.25 -25.27
CA LEU A 60 21.59 7.55 -25.18
C LEU A 60 20.75 6.30 -24.84
N SER A 61 20.99 5.20 -25.56
CA SER A 61 20.28 3.92 -25.32
C SER A 61 20.53 3.39 -23.92
N THR A 62 21.74 3.55 -23.39
CA THR A 62 22.10 3.14 -22.03
C THR A 62 21.32 3.93 -20.97
N GLY A 63 21.24 5.26 -21.09
CA GLY A 63 20.48 6.10 -20.15
C GLY A 63 18.97 5.84 -20.18
N ILE A 64 18.41 5.54 -21.37
CA ILE A 64 17.02 5.12 -21.51
C ILE A 64 16.79 3.76 -20.85
N SER A 65 17.71 2.81 -21.03
CA SER A 65 17.63 1.49 -20.38
C SER A 65 17.65 1.61 -18.86
N GLU A 66 18.54 2.44 -18.30
CA GLU A 66 18.61 2.71 -16.86
C GLU A 66 17.28 3.31 -16.33
N ALA A 67 16.69 4.25 -17.09
CA ALA A 67 15.39 4.82 -16.75
C ALA A 67 14.27 3.77 -16.71
N LEU A 68 14.24 2.84 -17.68
CA LEU A 68 13.24 1.77 -17.72
C LEU A 68 13.40 0.78 -16.55
N VAL A 69 14.64 0.45 -16.17
CA VAL A 69 14.91 -0.41 -15.01
C VAL A 69 14.44 0.24 -13.71
N ASN A 70 14.69 1.54 -13.53
CA ASN A 70 14.21 2.29 -12.36
C ASN A 70 12.67 2.31 -12.27
N THR A 71 11.97 2.41 -13.41
CA THR A 71 10.50 2.31 -13.46
C THR A 71 10.04 0.93 -13.02
N ALA A 72 10.63 -0.13 -13.59
CA ALA A 72 10.27 -1.50 -13.26
C ALA A 72 10.43 -1.76 -11.76
N PHE A 73 11.54 -1.31 -11.17
CA PHE A 73 11.77 -1.43 -9.73
C PHE A 73 10.73 -0.67 -8.88
N GLY A 74 10.43 0.58 -9.24
CA GLY A 74 9.44 1.40 -8.54
C GLY A 74 8.03 0.79 -8.58
N ILE A 75 7.62 0.25 -9.74
CA ILE A 75 6.34 -0.45 -9.91
C ILE A 75 6.33 -1.75 -9.11
N THR A 76 7.37 -2.58 -9.19
CA THR A 76 7.44 -3.83 -8.43
C THR A 76 7.34 -3.59 -6.92
N GLY A 77 8.06 -2.60 -6.38
CA GLY A 77 7.95 -2.24 -4.96
C GLY A 77 6.55 -1.77 -4.57
N SER A 78 5.89 -0.99 -5.43
CA SER A 78 4.53 -0.53 -5.21
C SER A 78 3.51 -1.67 -5.24
N THR A 79 3.62 -2.56 -6.21
CA THR A 79 2.77 -3.75 -6.34
C THR A 79 2.86 -4.62 -5.08
N LEU A 80 4.06 -4.89 -4.59
CA LEU A 80 4.25 -5.67 -3.36
C LEU A 80 3.58 -4.99 -2.16
N ALA A 81 3.78 -3.68 -1.98
CA ALA A 81 3.16 -2.93 -0.89
C ALA A 81 1.62 -2.98 -0.94
N ILE A 82 1.02 -2.90 -2.13
CA ILE A 82 -0.44 -2.99 -2.33
C ILE A 82 -0.95 -4.40 -2.02
N ILE A 83 -0.22 -5.45 -2.43
CA ILE A 83 -0.59 -6.84 -2.11
C ILE A 83 -0.63 -7.04 -0.59
N PHE A 84 0.40 -6.59 0.13
CA PHE A 84 0.41 -6.67 1.59
C PHE A 84 -0.71 -5.84 2.22
N PHE A 85 -0.95 -4.62 1.73
CA PHE A 85 -2.07 -3.79 2.19
C PHE A 85 -3.41 -4.54 2.06
N ASN A 86 -3.71 -5.11 0.89
CA ASN A 86 -4.97 -5.83 0.70
C ASN A 86 -5.07 -7.07 1.60
N TRP A 87 -3.97 -7.80 1.80
CA TRP A 87 -3.96 -8.98 2.66
C TRP A 87 -4.22 -8.63 4.13
N PHE A 88 -3.55 -7.61 4.66
CA PHE A 88 -3.80 -7.14 6.03
C PHE A 88 -5.19 -6.54 6.20
N SER A 89 -5.70 -5.81 5.19
CA SER A 89 -7.07 -5.27 5.24
C SER A 89 -8.10 -6.39 5.37
N SER A 90 -7.99 -7.43 4.53
CA SER A 90 -8.88 -8.59 4.61
C SER A 90 -8.79 -9.33 5.95
N MET A 91 -7.60 -9.38 6.55
CA MET A 91 -7.40 -9.98 7.86
C MET A 91 -8.12 -9.15 8.95
N ILE A 92 -8.02 -7.83 8.90
CA ILE A 92 -8.72 -6.91 9.81
C ILE A 92 -10.24 -7.10 9.68
N ASP A 93 -10.77 -7.12 8.46
CA ASP A 93 -12.20 -7.31 8.22
C ASP A 93 -12.70 -8.64 8.80
N SER A 94 -11.89 -9.70 8.71
CA SER A 94 -12.22 -11.00 9.32
C SER A 94 -12.26 -10.92 10.86
N TYR A 95 -11.38 -10.15 11.49
CA TYR A 95 -11.41 -9.96 12.95
C TYR A 95 -12.64 -9.15 13.38
N VAL A 96 -13.00 -8.10 12.64
CA VAL A 96 -14.20 -7.29 12.89
C VAL A 96 -15.45 -8.17 12.81
N PHE A 97 -15.56 -8.99 11.76
CA PHE A 97 -16.68 -9.92 11.61
C PHE A 97 -16.83 -10.88 12.79
N LYS A 98 -15.71 -11.40 13.33
CA LYS A 98 -15.73 -12.27 14.52
C LYS A 98 -16.16 -11.53 15.79
N ILE A 99 -15.78 -10.26 15.94
CA ILE A 99 -16.21 -9.42 17.07
C ILE A 99 -17.72 -9.19 16.99
N ASP A 100 -18.25 -8.89 15.81
CA ASP A 100 -19.68 -8.70 15.60
C ASP A 100 -20.48 -9.98 15.87
N GLU A 101 -19.98 -11.13 15.40
CA GLU A 101 -20.61 -12.44 15.67
C GLU A 101 -20.63 -12.77 17.17
N ALA A 102 -19.51 -12.54 17.87
CA ALA A 102 -19.42 -12.75 19.32
C ALA A 102 -20.38 -11.80 20.06
N GLY A 103 -20.44 -10.53 19.67
CA GLY A 103 -21.36 -9.54 20.23
C GLY A 103 -22.83 -9.92 20.02
N PHE A 104 -23.17 -10.42 18.82
CA PHE A 104 -24.51 -10.92 18.54
C PHE A 104 -24.87 -12.11 19.43
N SER A 105 -23.97 -13.11 19.53
CA SER A 105 -24.19 -14.28 20.37
C SER A 105 -24.41 -13.92 21.84
N LEU A 106 -23.61 -12.99 22.40
CA LEU A 106 -23.76 -12.48 23.75
C LEU A 106 -25.13 -11.85 23.96
N THR A 107 -25.56 -10.96 23.06
CA THR A 107 -26.89 -10.33 23.18
C THR A 107 -28.02 -11.35 23.13
N GLN A 108 -27.90 -12.39 22.30
CA GLN A 108 -28.90 -13.44 22.18
C GLN A 108 -28.94 -14.33 23.44
N THR A 109 -27.79 -14.72 23.98
CA THR A 109 -27.70 -15.50 25.22
C THR A 109 -28.26 -14.71 26.40
N PHE A 110 -27.91 -13.44 26.57
CA PHE A 110 -28.48 -12.59 27.62
C PHE A 110 -30.00 -12.40 27.47
N ALA A 111 -30.49 -12.17 26.25
CA ALA A 111 -31.93 -12.06 26.00
C ALA A 111 -32.68 -13.37 26.32
N SER A 112 -32.07 -14.53 26.03
CA SER A 112 -32.64 -15.84 26.39
C SER A 112 -32.60 -16.12 27.90
N SER A 113 -31.60 -15.59 28.61
CA SER A 113 -31.43 -15.74 30.06
C SER A 113 -32.44 -14.93 30.86
N ILE A 114 -32.83 -13.74 30.39
CA ILE A 114 -33.77 -12.84 31.07
C ILE A 114 -35.23 -13.27 30.86
N ARG A 115 -35.50 -14.09 29.84
CA ARG A 115 -36.86 -14.59 29.51
C ARG A 115 -37.28 -15.84 30.32
N LYS A 116 -36.39 -16.38 31.16
CA LYS A 116 -36.71 -17.40 32.17
C LYS A 116 -36.90 -16.74 33.52
#